data_AF-A0A8A0RKX0-F1
#
_entry.id   AF-A0A8A0RKX0-F1
#
_cell.length_a   1.000
_cell.length_b   1.000
_cell.length_c   1.000
_cell.angle_alpha   90.00
_cell.angle_beta   90.00
_cell.angle_gamma   90.00
#
_symmetry.space_group_name_H-M   'P 1'
#
loop_
_entity.id
_entity.type
_entity.pdbx_description
1 polymer ?
#
loop_
_entity_poly.entity_id
_entity_poly.type
_entity_poly.pdbx_seq_one_letter_code
_entity_poly.pdbx_strand_id
1 'polypeptide(L)'
;MVEIIYEQLKTPKSVEELHQRLKELGVKWNKAQIQLFLLMDSNIKKTGDLYSVGGNNLNTIILDIVDKVMDGKPVVPIKRIMEYVPNDITVSAEEISRIAEQSGKYKLHSNGAVLMRAKN
;
A
#
# COMPACT_ATOMS: atom_id res chain seq x y z
N MET A 1 16.60 -12.59 -6.38
CA MET A 1 16.45 -13.42 -5.15
C MET A 1 15.54 -12.75 -4.14
N VAL A 2 15.87 -11.53 -3.70
CA VAL A 2 15.02 -10.72 -2.81
C VAL A 2 13.67 -10.38 -3.47
N GLU A 3 13.67 -10.06 -4.76
CA GLU A 3 12.45 -9.80 -5.56
C GLU A 3 11.40 -10.93 -5.47
N ILE A 4 11.83 -12.20 -5.42
CA ILE A 4 10.90 -13.34 -5.32
C ILE A 4 10.18 -13.32 -3.97
N ILE A 5 10.89 -12.98 -2.89
CA ILE A 5 10.32 -12.87 -1.55
C ILE A 5 9.33 -11.70 -1.51
N TYR A 6 9.70 -10.56 -2.12
CA TYR A 6 8.84 -9.39 -2.26
C TYR A 6 7.55 -9.69 -3.04
N GLU A 7 7.64 -10.42 -4.15
CA GLU A 7 6.46 -10.88 -4.91
C GLU A 7 5.55 -11.78 -4.06
N GLN A 8 6.12 -12.71 -3.29
CA GLN A 8 5.33 -13.53 -2.37
C GLN A 8 4.68 -12.71 -1.25
N LEU A 9 5.31 -11.64 -0.79
CA LEU A 9 4.81 -10.79 0.29
C LEU A 9 3.86 -9.67 -0.18
N LYS A 10 3.46 -9.65 -1.46
CA LYS A 10 2.38 -8.77 -1.96
C LYS A 10 1.03 -9.08 -1.30
N THR A 11 0.81 -10.33 -0.90
CA THR A 11 -0.33 -10.70 -0.03
C THR A 11 0.18 -11.10 1.35
N PRO A 12 -0.56 -10.82 2.42
CA PRO A 12 -0.17 -11.22 3.76
C PRO A 12 0.03 -12.74 3.86
N LYS A 13 1.19 -13.17 4.37
CA LYS A 13 1.54 -14.59 4.54
C LYS A 13 2.24 -14.84 5.87
N SER A 14 2.05 -16.02 6.42
CA SER A 14 2.83 -16.48 7.57
C SER A 14 4.26 -16.87 7.15
N VAL A 15 5.16 -17.00 8.13
CA VAL A 15 6.54 -17.47 7.88
C VAL A 15 6.53 -18.88 7.27
N GLU A 16 5.66 -19.75 7.78
CA GLU A 16 5.45 -21.12 7.30
C GLU A 16 5.04 -21.15 5.83
N GLU A 17 4.03 -20.36 5.47
CA GLU A 17 3.54 -20.28 4.10
C GLU A 17 4.61 -19.72 3.15
N LEU A 18 5.29 -18.64 3.56
CA LEU A 18 6.37 -18.05 2.78
C LEU A 18 7.51 -19.05 2.56
N HIS A 19 7.94 -19.77 3.59
CA HIS A 19 8.98 -20.79 3.49
C HIS A 19 8.61 -21.93 2.52
N GLN A 20 7.35 -22.39 2.57
CA GLN A 20 6.86 -23.42 1.66
C GLN A 20 6.88 -22.95 0.20
N ARG A 21 6.39 -21.72 -0.07
CA ARG A 21 6.39 -21.12 -1.42
C ARG A 21 7.80 -20.92 -1.95
N LEU A 22 8.72 -20.45 -1.11
CA LEU A 22 10.12 -20.26 -1.51
C LEU A 22 10.79 -21.60 -1.87
N LYS A 23 10.47 -22.65 -1.12
CA LYS A 23 10.95 -24.02 -1.43
C LYS A 23 10.40 -24.53 -2.76
N GLU A 24 9.13 -24.31 -3.06
CA GLU A 24 8.51 -24.64 -4.35
C GLU A 24 9.18 -23.91 -5.53
N LEU A 25 9.64 -22.69 -5.29
CA LEU A 25 10.37 -21.85 -6.26
C LEU A 25 11.88 -22.16 -6.32
N GLY A 26 12.36 -23.19 -5.61
CA GLY A 26 13.76 -23.62 -5.62
C GLY A 26 14.70 -22.77 -4.74
N VAL A 27 14.17 -21.89 -3.89
CA VAL A 27 14.95 -21.07 -2.96
C VAL A 27 15.30 -21.88 -1.72
N LYS A 28 16.60 -22.01 -1.42
CA LYS A 28 17.13 -22.83 -0.32
C LYS A 28 17.25 -22.09 1.02
N TRP A 29 16.40 -21.10 1.26
CA TRP A 29 16.43 -20.35 2.52
C TRP A 29 15.76 -21.14 3.63
N ASN A 30 16.41 -21.19 4.80
CA ASN A 30 15.81 -21.79 5.99
C ASN A 30 14.89 -20.78 6.71
N LYS A 31 14.04 -21.28 7.62
CA LYS A 31 13.09 -20.43 8.36
C LYS A 31 13.76 -19.28 9.13
N ALA A 32 14.94 -19.51 9.70
CA ALA A 32 15.64 -18.47 10.46
C ALA A 32 16.14 -17.33 9.56
N GLN A 33 16.61 -17.64 8.36
CA GLN A 33 16.99 -16.63 7.35
C GLN A 33 15.79 -15.80 6.89
N ILE A 34 14.63 -16.46 6.69
CA ILE A 34 13.39 -15.76 6.34
C ILE A 34 12.97 -14.85 7.49
N GLN A 35 12.94 -15.33 8.73
CA GLN A 35 12.59 -14.51 9.90
C GLN A 35 13.53 -13.32 10.06
N LEU A 36 14.84 -13.53 9.91
CA LEU A 36 15.81 -12.44 10.00
C LEU A 36 15.55 -11.39 8.91
N PHE A 37 15.29 -11.81 7.68
CA PHE A 37 14.93 -10.90 6.59
C PHE A 37 13.65 -10.11 6.88
N LEU A 38 12.59 -10.78 7.35
CA LEU A 38 11.32 -10.16 7.73
C LEU A 38 11.47 -9.13 8.87
N LEU A 39 12.43 -9.35 9.78
CA LEU A 39 12.71 -8.46 10.91
C LEU A 39 13.60 -7.27 10.53
N MET A 40 14.54 -7.48 9.61
CA MET A 40 15.51 -6.45 9.22
C MET A 40 14.98 -5.47 8.17
N ASP A 41 14.04 -5.90 7.34
CA ASP A 41 13.55 -5.08 6.24
C ASP A 41 12.41 -4.16 6.69
N SER A 42 12.67 -2.86 6.73
CA SER A 42 11.71 -1.83 7.14
C SER A 42 10.48 -1.72 6.24
N ASN A 43 10.54 -2.28 5.02
CA ASN A 43 9.40 -2.30 4.09
C ASN A 43 8.37 -3.38 4.46
N ILE A 44 8.75 -4.33 5.33
CA ILE A 44 7.91 -5.46 5.71
C ILE A 44 7.11 -5.08 6.95
N LYS A 45 5.78 -5.16 6.84
CA LYS A 45 4.86 -4.95 7.95
C LYS A 45 4.37 -6.28 8.48
N LYS A 46 4.34 -6.39 9.80
CA LYS A 46 3.76 -7.50 10.53
C LYS A 46 2.37 -7.10 11.05
N THR A 47 1.36 -7.88 10.70
CA THR A 47 -0.02 -7.73 11.20
C THR A 47 -0.43 -9.05 11.84
N GLY A 48 -0.43 -9.10 13.18
CA GLY A 48 -0.58 -10.37 13.90
C GLY A 48 0.60 -11.29 13.57
N ASP A 49 0.32 -12.49 13.05
CA ASP A 49 1.32 -13.48 12.65
C ASP A 49 1.66 -13.46 11.14
N LEU A 50 1.09 -12.50 10.40
CA LEU A 50 1.27 -12.37 8.96
C LEU A 50 2.23 -11.23 8.61
N TYR A 51 3.00 -11.45 7.56
CA TYR A 51 3.96 -10.50 7.00
C TYR A 51 3.54 -10.09 5.60
N SER A 52 3.74 -8.82 5.27
CA SER A 52 3.49 -8.29 3.92
C SER A 52 4.43 -7.13 3.61
N VAL A 53 4.72 -6.93 2.32
CA VAL A 53 5.48 -5.79 1.80
C VAL A 53 4.55 -4.59 1.51
N GLY A 54 3.24 -4.76 1.71
CA GLY A 54 2.20 -3.75 1.47
C GLY A 54 2.17 -2.60 2.47
N GLY A 55 3.32 -2.20 3.03
CA GLY A 55 3.51 -1.03 3.89
C GLY A 55 4.29 0.12 3.25
N ASN A 56 4.69 -0.03 1.99
CA ASN A 56 5.04 1.07 1.09
C ASN A 56 4.05 1.11 -0.09
N ASN A 57 2.80 0.75 0.23
CA ASN A 57 1.71 0.64 -0.72
C ASN A 57 1.47 2.03 -1.28
N LEU A 58 1.54 2.19 -2.60
CA LEU A 58 1.09 3.38 -3.31
C LEU A 58 -0.24 3.88 -2.72
N ASN A 59 -1.14 2.97 -2.34
CA ASN A 59 -2.38 3.27 -1.63
C ASN A 59 -2.21 4.06 -0.32
N THR A 60 -1.25 3.71 0.52
CA THR A 60 -0.97 4.41 1.79
C THR A 60 -0.33 5.76 1.54
N ILE A 61 0.65 5.84 0.62
CA ILE A 61 1.30 7.11 0.25
C ILE A 61 0.26 8.08 -0.32
N ILE A 62 -0.57 7.60 -1.25
CA ILE A 62 -1.65 8.38 -1.83
C ILE A 62 -2.68 8.76 -0.78
N LEU A 63 -3.04 7.86 0.15
CA LEU A 63 -3.99 8.18 1.22
C LEU A 63 -3.44 9.22 2.20
N ASP A 64 -2.15 9.17 2.54
CA ASP A 64 -1.48 10.17 3.38
C ASP A 64 -1.44 11.54 2.70
N ILE A 65 -1.16 11.56 1.38
CA ILE A 65 -1.22 12.80 0.58
C ILE A 65 -2.65 13.34 0.55
N VAL A 66 -3.65 12.48 0.32
CA VAL A 66 -5.07 12.85 0.34
C VAL A 66 -5.43 13.43 1.71
N ASP A 67 -5.10 12.74 2.81
CA ASP A 67 -5.36 13.18 4.19
C ASP A 67 -4.72 14.55 4.45
N LYS A 68 -3.46 14.76 4.02
CA LYS A 68 -2.74 16.03 4.18
C LYS A 68 -3.37 17.18 3.38
N VAL A 69 -3.75 16.94 2.12
CA VAL A 69 -4.35 17.99 1.27
C VAL A 69 -5.78 18.31 1.73
N MET A 70 -6.50 17.32 2.23
CA MET A 70 -7.87 17.40 2.78
C MET A 70 -7.92 17.90 4.23
N ASP A 71 -6.79 18.19 4.87
CA ASP A 71 -6.78 18.68 6.24
C ASP A 71 -7.51 20.04 6.34
N GLY A 72 -8.52 20.10 7.21
CA GLY A 72 -9.42 21.24 7.36
C GLY A 72 -10.34 21.56 6.17
N LYS A 73 -10.34 20.76 5.08
CA LYS A 73 -11.12 21.03 3.86
C LYS A 73 -12.21 19.97 3.63
N PRO A 74 -13.46 20.39 3.34
CA PRO A 74 -14.54 19.45 3.06
C PRO A 74 -14.45 18.82 1.66
N VAL A 75 -13.84 19.53 0.70
CA VAL A 75 -13.76 19.15 -0.73
C VAL A 75 -12.42 19.60 -1.30
N VAL A 76 -11.77 18.73 -2.08
CA VAL A 76 -10.51 19.02 -2.79
C VAL A 76 -10.53 18.46 -4.22
N PRO A 77 -10.08 19.22 -5.23
CA PRO A 77 -9.89 18.70 -6.58
C PRO A 77 -8.79 17.64 -6.67
N ILE A 78 -9.01 16.56 -7.44
CA ILE A 78 -8.00 15.50 -7.60
C ILE A 78 -6.72 16.04 -8.24
N LYS A 79 -6.83 16.98 -9.19
CA LYS A 79 -5.67 17.67 -9.76
C LYS A 79 -4.76 18.28 -8.70
N ARG A 80 -5.34 18.85 -7.65
CA ARG A 80 -4.59 19.42 -6.54
C ARG A 80 -3.90 18.35 -5.71
N ILE A 81 -4.43 17.14 -5.63
CA ILE A 81 -3.80 16.01 -4.92
C ILE A 81 -2.62 15.49 -5.75
N MET A 82 -2.78 15.40 -7.07
CA MET A 82 -1.72 15.00 -8.01
C MET A 82 -0.48 15.90 -7.93
N GLU A 83 -0.66 17.21 -7.67
CA GLU A 83 0.47 18.15 -7.47
C GLU A 83 1.36 17.80 -6.27
N TYR A 84 0.86 17.04 -5.30
CA TYR A 84 1.61 16.61 -4.11
C TYR A 84 2.10 15.17 -4.22
N VAL A 85 1.81 14.50 -5.34
CA VAL A 85 2.34 13.16 -5.60
C VAL A 85 3.82 13.28 -6.02
N PRO A 86 4.73 12.54 -5.37
CA PRO A 86 6.12 12.48 -5.77
C PRO A 86 6.30 12.08 -7.24
N ASN A 87 7.24 12.72 -7.95
CA ASN A 87 7.45 12.50 -9.39
C ASN A 87 7.90 11.07 -9.76
N ASP A 88 8.41 10.32 -8.79
CA ASP A 88 8.76 8.90 -8.89
C ASP A 88 7.54 7.97 -8.84
N ILE A 89 6.35 8.50 -8.55
CA ILE A 89 5.10 7.75 -8.47
C ILE A 89 4.21 8.10 -9.67
N THR A 90 4.01 7.12 -10.56
CA THR A 90 3.04 7.23 -11.66
C THR A 90 1.67 6.79 -11.17
N VAL A 91 0.71 7.71 -11.08
CA VAL A 91 -0.65 7.45 -10.61
C VAL A 91 -1.67 8.25 -11.42
N SER A 92 -2.79 7.62 -11.78
CA SER A 92 -3.90 8.28 -12.47
C SER A 92 -4.89 8.91 -11.49
N ALA A 93 -5.72 9.82 -11.99
CA ALA A 93 -6.78 10.42 -11.18
C ALA A 93 -7.80 9.37 -10.71
N GLU A 94 -8.07 8.37 -11.55
CA GLU A 94 -8.92 7.22 -11.27
C GLU A 94 -8.34 6.35 -10.16
N GLU A 95 -7.02 6.10 -10.18
CA GLU A 95 -6.33 5.35 -9.13
C GLU A 95 -6.47 6.07 -7.77
N ILE A 96 -6.21 7.38 -7.74
CA ILE A 96 -6.33 8.20 -6.52
C ILE A 96 -7.75 8.14 -5.97
N SER A 97 -8.74 8.27 -6.85
CA SER A 97 -10.16 8.23 -6.47
C SER A 97 -10.52 6.86 -5.87
N ARG A 98 -10.13 5.77 -6.55
CA ARG A 98 -10.38 4.41 -6.07
C ARG A 98 -9.74 4.15 -4.71
N ILE A 99 -8.49 4.58 -4.52
CA ILE A 99 -7.75 4.43 -3.25
C ILE A 99 -8.45 5.20 -2.13
N ALA A 100 -8.85 6.45 -2.40
CA ALA A 100 -9.55 7.29 -1.44
C ALA A 100 -10.93 6.69 -1.07
N GLU A 101 -11.67 6.15 -2.03
CA GLU A 101 -12.96 5.49 -1.79
C GLU A 101 -12.81 4.18 -1.02
N GLN A 102 -11.80 3.37 -1.33
CA GLN A 102 -11.49 2.14 -0.59
C GLN A 102 -11.17 2.40 0.88
N SER A 103 -10.70 3.60 1.23
CA SER A 103 -10.47 3.99 2.63
C SER A 103 -11.76 4.18 3.43
N GLY A 104 -12.91 4.37 2.78
CA GLY A 104 -14.19 4.69 3.41
C GLY A 104 -14.29 6.11 3.99
N LYS A 105 -13.19 6.86 4.08
CA LYS A 105 -13.16 8.25 4.61
C LYS A 105 -13.58 9.28 3.57
N TYR A 106 -13.45 8.96 2.29
CA TYR A 106 -13.64 9.88 1.18
C TYR A 106 -14.55 9.26 0.13
N LYS A 107 -15.17 10.12 -0.68
CA LYS A 107 -16.00 9.74 -1.82
C LYS A 107 -15.75 10.64 -3.00
N LEU A 108 -15.85 10.10 -4.20
CA LEU A 108 -15.80 10.87 -5.43
C LEU A 108 -17.13 11.64 -5.61
N HIS A 109 -17.05 12.92 -5.93
CA HIS A 109 -18.24 13.70 -6.27
C HIS A 109 -18.76 13.31 -7.66
N SER A 110 -20.05 13.51 -7.92
CA SER A 110 -20.74 13.12 -9.16
C SER A 110 -20.18 13.73 -10.45
N ASN A 111 -19.30 14.74 -10.34
CA ASN A 111 -18.60 15.37 -11.45
C ASN A 111 -17.27 14.68 -11.81
N GLY A 112 -16.85 13.65 -11.06
CA GLY A 112 -15.62 12.87 -11.28
C GLY A 112 -14.31 13.61 -11.05
N ALA A 113 -14.34 14.88 -10.63
CA ALA A 113 -13.15 15.75 -10.61
C ALA A 113 -12.69 16.15 -9.20
N VAL A 114 -13.55 15.96 -8.18
CA VAL A 114 -13.28 16.37 -6.81
C VAL A 114 -13.56 15.23 -5.83
N LEU A 115 -12.68 15.11 -4.83
CA LEU A 115 -12.86 14.25 -3.67
C LEU A 115 -13.51 15.05 -2.55
N MET A 116 -14.46 14.42 -1.86
CA MET A 116 -15.14 14.99 -0.70
C MET A 116 -15.09 14.03 0.48
N ARG A 117 -15.13 14.56 1.71
CA ARG A 117 -15.23 13.69 2.90
C ARG A 117 -16.56 12.92 2.86
N ALA A 118 -16.49 11.62 3.17
CA ALA A 118 -17.68 10.87 3.48
C ALA A 118 -18.32 11.49 4.72
N LYS A 119 -19.60 11.87 4.64
CA LYS A 119 -20.35 12.22 5.85
C LYS A 119 -20.60 10.89 6.57
N ASN A 120 -20.11 10.76 7.80
CA ASN A 120 -20.64 9.79 8.75
C ASN A 120 -22.15 10.01 8.93
#